data_AF-A0A3R9SWK4-F1
#
_entry.id   AF-A0A3R9SWK4-F1
#
_cell.length_a   1.000
_cell.length_b   1.000
_cell.length_c   1.000
_cell.angle_alpha   90.00
_cell.angle_beta   90.00
_cell.angle_gamma   90.00
#
_symmetry.space_group_name_H-M   'P 1'
#
loop_
_entity.id
_entity.type
_entity.pdbx_description
1 polymer ?
#
loop_
_entity_poly.entity_id
_entity_poly.type
_entity_poly.pdbx_seq_one_letter_code
_entity_poly.pdbx_strand_id
1 'polypeptide(L)'
;MGLINKTKITENISVVIGHREIIVNVTENFPFDIKIGFQEVDEVQLDMGLGKKVFKPEYKMIIQVVDCEKPEFTNEEELKEKDRQHKELKTLFAFAKANKQNWFETALFDGVLSEKVKV
;
A
#
# COMPACT_ATOMS: atom_id res chain seq x y z
N MET A 1 -14.66 19.18 -6.71
CA MET A 1 -14.65 18.12 -5.69
C MET A 1 -14.35 16.82 -6.41
N GLY A 2 -13.16 16.25 -6.24
CA GLY A 2 -12.73 15.06 -6.98
C GLY A 2 -13.43 13.81 -6.46
N LEU A 3 -13.84 12.92 -7.37
CA LEU A 3 -14.42 11.63 -7.01
C LEU A 3 -13.43 10.83 -6.16
N ILE A 4 -13.75 10.69 -4.87
CA ILE A 4 -13.02 9.85 -3.93
C ILE A 4 -13.53 8.42 -4.14
N ASN A 5 -12.84 7.63 -4.97
CA ASN A 5 -13.26 6.25 -5.25
C ASN A 5 -12.87 5.37 -4.05
N LYS A 6 -13.80 5.20 -3.10
CA LYS A 6 -13.62 4.32 -1.93
C LYS A 6 -13.90 2.88 -2.34
N THR A 7 -12.86 2.06 -2.35
CA THR A 7 -12.96 0.62 -2.63
C THR A 7 -12.97 -0.15 -1.31
N LYS A 8 -14.05 -0.89 -1.04
CA LYS A 8 -14.11 -1.83 0.09
C LYS A 8 -13.32 -3.09 -0.28
N ILE A 9 -12.34 -3.46 0.54
CA ILE A 9 -11.47 -4.63 0.30
C ILE A 9 -11.96 -5.82 1.12
N THR A 10 -12.20 -5.58 2.40
CA THR A 10 -12.73 -6.57 3.35
C THR A 10 -13.83 -5.94 4.20
N GLU A 11 -14.29 -6.65 5.22
CA GLU A 11 -15.25 -6.09 6.17
C GLU A 11 -14.67 -4.88 6.91
N ASN A 12 -13.42 -4.99 7.38
CA ASN A 12 -12.78 -3.98 8.21
C ASN A 12 -11.83 -3.05 7.46
N ILE A 13 -11.49 -3.33 6.19
CA ILE A 13 -10.48 -2.57 5.44
C ILE A 13 -11.09 -1.99 4.15
N SER A 14 -10.88 -0.70 3.94
CA SER A 14 -11.20 -0.02 2.69
C SER A 14 -10.08 0.95 2.28
N VAL A 15 -9.96 1.19 0.97
CA VAL A 15 -8.91 2.02 0.41
C VAL A 15 -9.53 3.15 -0.39
N VAL A 16 -8.94 4.33 -0.26
CA VAL A 16 -9.25 5.53 -1.03
C VAL A 16 -7.97 5.95 -1.73
N ILE A 17 -8.07 6.24 -3.03
CA ILE A 17 -6.94 6.70 -3.83
C ILE A 17 -7.15 8.18 -4.15
N GLY A 18 -6.25 9.01 -3.64
CA GLY A 18 -6.20 10.44 -3.87
C GLY A 18 -5.04 10.83 -4.78
N HIS A 19 -4.90 12.13 -5.03
CA HIS A 19 -3.77 12.64 -5.81
C HIS A 19 -2.46 12.46 -5.02
N ARG A 20 -1.60 11.58 -5.52
CA ARG A 20 -0.32 11.15 -4.94
C ARG A 20 -0.42 10.57 -3.53
N GLU A 21 -1.58 10.04 -3.17
CA GLU A 21 -1.83 9.48 -1.84
C GLU A 21 -2.75 8.26 -1.91
N ILE A 22 -2.49 7.27 -1.05
CA ILE A 22 -3.41 6.16 -0.80
C ILE A 22 -3.77 6.18 0.68
N ILE A 23 -5.05 6.34 0.98
CA ILE A 23 -5.60 6.37 2.33
C ILE A 23 -6.22 5.01 2.62
N VAL A 24 -5.69 4.31 3.63
CA VAL A 24 -6.27 3.06 4.12
C VAL A 24 -7.14 3.39 5.33
N ASN A 25 -8.43 3.07 5.22
CA ASN A 25 -9.38 3.24 6.31
C ASN A 25 -9.68 1.87 6.93
N VAL A 26 -9.45 1.77 8.23
CA VAL A 26 -9.77 0.59 9.04
C VAL A 26 -10.91 0.90 10.02
N THR A 27 -11.62 -0.11 10.49
CA THR A 27 -12.63 0.05 11.55
C THR A 27 -11.98 0.32 12.91
N GLU A 28 -12.72 0.92 13.84
CA GLU A 28 -12.21 1.43 15.12
C GLU A 28 -11.49 0.38 16.00
N ASN A 29 -11.82 -0.90 15.82
CA ASN A 29 -11.24 -2.02 16.58
C ASN A 29 -10.26 -2.87 15.77
N PHE A 30 -9.79 -2.39 14.62
CA PHE A 30 -8.81 -3.13 13.83
C PHE A 30 -7.40 -2.87 14.39
N PRO A 31 -6.65 -3.89 14.85
CA PRO A 31 -5.47 -3.67 15.69
C PRO A 31 -4.20 -3.36 14.90
N PHE A 32 -4.33 -3.03 13.62
CA PHE A 32 -3.20 -2.78 12.74
C PHE A 32 -3.28 -1.38 12.12
N ASP A 33 -2.22 -0.59 12.29
CA ASP A 33 -1.99 0.60 11.46
C ASP A 33 -1.40 0.16 10.12
N ILE A 34 -2.06 0.55 9.03
CA ILE A 34 -1.72 0.12 7.67
C ILE A 34 -1.41 1.34 6.81
N LYS A 35 -0.23 1.33 6.20
CA LYS A 35 0.19 2.35 5.24
C LYS A 35 0.50 1.73 3.91
N ILE A 36 -0.11 2.27 2.86
CA ILE A 36 0.18 1.90 1.48
C ILE A 36 0.60 3.17 0.75
N GLY A 37 1.64 3.09 -0.07
CA GLY A 37 2.08 4.22 -0.87
C GLY A 37 3.05 3.80 -1.96
N PHE A 38 3.54 4.80 -2.68
CA PHE A 38 4.57 4.64 -3.68
C PHE A 38 5.80 5.42 -3.26
N GLN A 39 6.93 4.73 -3.16
CA GLN A 39 8.21 5.30 -2.81
C GLN A 39 9.07 5.41 -4.07
N GLU A 40 9.63 6.58 -4.32
CA GLU A 40 10.62 6.75 -5.40
C GLU A 40 11.83 5.84 -5.14
N VAL A 41 12.29 5.19 -6.20
CA VAL A 41 13.48 4.35 -6.17
C VAL A 41 14.64 5.24 -6.59
N ASP A 42 15.42 5.72 -5.62
CA ASP A 42 16.70 6.39 -5.88
C ASP A 42 17.71 5.37 -6.43
N GLU A 43 17.62 5.07 -7.71
CA GLU A 43 18.76 4.56 -8.47
C GLU A 43 19.45 5.77 -9.11
N VAL A 44 20.63 6.11 -8.58
CA VAL A 44 21.54 7.06 -9.23
C VAL A 44 22.04 6.40 -10.52
N GLN A 45 21.30 6.56 -11.60
CA GLN A 45 21.80 6.22 -12.94
C GLN A 45 22.54 7.44 -13.49
N LEU A 46 23.87 7.40 -13.36
CA LEU A 46 24.76 8.38 -13.96
C LEU A 46 24.70 8.22 -15.48
N ASP A 47 24.05 9.17 -16.14
CA ASP A 47 24.10 9.28 -17.59
C ASP A 47 25.56 9.53 -18.00
N MET A 48 26.15 8.57 -18.72
CA MET A 48 27.49 8.72 -19.29
C MET A 48 27.46 9.82 -20.36
N GLY A 49 27.74 11.06 -19.95
CA GLY A 49 28.47 12.02 -20.79
C GLY A 49 27.72 13.22 -21.38
N LEU A 50 26.41 13.40 -21.23
CA LEU A 50 25.72 14.54 -21.88
C LEU A 50 24.58 15.11 -21.04
N GLY A 51 24.91 15.94 -20.03
CA GLY A 51 24.20 17.14 -19.54
C GLY A 51 22.67 17.31 -19.56
N LYS A 52 21.85 16.28 -19.79
CA LYS A 52 20.38 16.33 -19.76
C LYS A 52 19.88 15.08 -19.04
N LYS A 53 19.52 15.23 -17.77
CA LYS A 53 18.70 14.23 -17.06
C LYS A 53 17.35 14.14 -17.76
N VAL A 54 17.15 13.11 -18.58
CA VAL A 54 15.84 12.81 -19.16
C VAL A 54 15.41 11.41 -18.74
N PHE A 55 15.12 11.22 -17.45
CA PHE A 55 14.47 10.00 -17.01
C PHE A 55 13.33 10.31 -16.05
N LYS A 56 12.16 9.71 -16.34
CA LYS A 56 10.97 9.76 -15.48
C LYS A 56 11.30 9.01 -14.18
N PRO A 57 10.93 9.54 -12.99
CA PRO A 57 11.21 8.87 -11.73
C PRO A 57 10.49 7.52 -11.66
N GLU A 58 11.19 6.52 -11.12
CA GLU A 58 10.67 5.18 -10.89
C GLU A 58 10.12 5.06 -9.46
N TYR A 59 8.98 4.40 -9.29
CA TYR A 59 8.38 4.18 -7.98
C TYR A 59 8.17 2.69 -7.69
N LYS A 60 8.25 2.30 -6.42
CA LYS A 60 7.83 0.98 -5.93
C LYS A 60 6.66 1.13 -4.98
N MET A 61 5.69 0.22 -5.06
CA MET A 61 4.64 0.14 -4.04
C MET A 61 5.25 -0.36 -2.72
N ILE A 62 4.89 0.30 -1.63
CA ILE A 62 5.24 -0.10 -0.26
C ILE A 62 3.96 -0.30 0.52
N ILE A 63 3.90 -1.43 1.22
CA ILE A 63 2.83 -1.76 2.17
C ILE A 63 3.51 -2.00 3.51
N GLN A 64 3.12 -1.23 4.53
CA GLN A 64 3.58 -1.34 5.90
C GLN A 64 2.39 -1.63 6.80
N VAL A 65 2.57 -2.56 7.72
CA VAL A 65 1.57 -2.93 8.72
C VAL A 65 2.27 -2.98 10.07
N VAL A 66 1.71 -2.27 11.05
CA VAL A 66 2.22 -2.25 12.43
C VAL A 66 1.10 -2.73 13.34
N ASP A 67 1.38 -3.76 14.14
CA ASP A 67 0.46 -4.17 15.21
C ASP A 67 0.50 -3.12 16.32
N CYS A 68 -0.63 -2.47 16.57
CA CYS A 68 -0.75 -1.44 17.59
C CYS A 68 -0.90 -2.04 18.99
N GLU A 69 -1.23 -3.33 19.07
CA GLU A 69 -1.47 -4.03 20.32
C GLU A 69 -0.25 -4.87 20.73
N LYS A 70 -0.03 -5.01 22.04
CA LYS A 70 0.84 -6.06 22.57
C LYS A 70 -0.03 -7.31 22.73
N PRO A 71 0.20 -8.39 21.97
CA PRO A 71 -0.68 -9.54 22.03
C PRO A 71 -0.54 -10.26 23.38
N GLU A 72 -1.55 -10.11 24.22
CA GLU A 72 -1.78 -10.94 25.40
C GLU A 72 -3.11 -11.67 25.15
N PHE A 73 -3.04 -12.93 24.73
CA PHE A 73 -4.23 -13.74 24.47
C PHE A 73 -4.65 -14.44 25.77
N THR A 74 -5.86 -14.19 26.20
CA THR A 74 -6.41 -14.78 27.44
C THR A 74 -7.39 -15.92 27.15
N ASN A 75 -7.90 -16.02 25.93
CA ASN A 75 -8.90 -17.02 25.53
C ASN A 75 -8.83 -17.38 24.03
N GLU A 76 -9.56 -18.43 23.65
CA GLU A 76 -9.60 -18.94 22.26
C GLU A 76 -10.33 -17.98 21.30
N GLU A 77 -11.29 -17.18 21.78
CA GLU A 77 -12.06 -16.26 20.95
C GLU A 77 -11.19 -15.11 20.43
N GLU A 78 -10.35 -14.54 21.29
CA GLU A 78 -9.35 -13.52 20.92
C GLU A 78 -8.38 -14.05 19.85
N LEU A 79 -7.95 -15.30 19.98
CA LEU A 79 -7.08 -15.95 18.98
C LEU A 79 -7.79 -16.09 17.63
N LYS A 80 -9.05 -16.52 17.63
CA LYS A 80 -9.87 -16.65 16.41
C LYS A 80 -10.08 -15.30 15.72
N GLU A 81 -10.30 -14.25 16.49
CA GLU A 81 -10.48 -12.90 15.96
C GLU A 81 -9.18 -12.37 15.35
N LYS A 82 -8.02 -12.54 16.02
CA LYS A 82 -6.72 -12.16 15.46
C LYS A 82 -6.41 -12.93 14.17
N ASP A 83 -6.75 -14.22 14.11
CA ASP A 83 -6.64 -15.03 12.89
C ASP A 83 -7.52 -14.50 11.75
N ARG A 84 -8.74 -14.05 12.07
CA ARG A 84 -9.64 -13.41 11.11
C ARG A 84 -9.02 -12.13 10.55
N GLN A 85 -8.49 -11.28 11.41
CA GLN A 85 -7.83 -10.02 11.02
C GLN A 85 -6.58 -10.26 10.17
N HIS A 86 -5.77 -11.28 10.49
CA HIS A 86 -4.63 -11.68 9.66
C HIS A 86 -5.07 -12.15 8.26
N LYS A 87 -6.21 -12.85 8.13
CA LYS A 87 -6.78 -13.20 6.82
C LYS A 87 -7.19 -11.96 6.04
N GLU A 88 -7.78 -10.96 6.69
CA GLU A 88 -8.12 -9.69 6.04
C GLU A 88 -6.88 -8.95 5.54
N LEU A 89 -5.80 -8.90 6.33
CA LEU A 89 -4.51 -8.36 5.88
C LEU A 89 -4.00 -9.11 4.65
N LYS A 90 -4.00 -10.45 4.65
CA LYS A 90 -3.58 -11.23 3.48
C LYS A 90 -4.40 -10.88 2.22
N THR A 91 -5.70 -10.70 2.37
CA THR A 91 -6.58 -10.24 1.27
C THR A 91 -6.20 -8.84 0.80
N LEU A 92 -5.90 -7.91 1.71
CA LEU A 92 -5.41 -6.58 1.35
C LEU A 92 -4.11 -6.63 0.54
N PHE A 93 -3.11 -7.41 1.00
CA PHE A 93 -1.84 -7.56 0.28
C PHE A 93 -2.05 -8.14 -1.13
N ALA A 94 -2.89 -9.18 -1.25
CA ALA A 94 -3.22 -9.77 -2.54
C ALA A 94 -3.91 -8.76 -3.47
N PHE A 95 -4.88 -8.00 -2.94
CA PHE A 95 -5.62 -6.99 -3.69
C PHE A 95 -4.71 -5.86 -4.16
N ALA A 96 -3.88 -5.30 -3.27
CA ALA A 96 -2.94 -4.24 -3.59
C ALA A 96 -1.94 -4.69 -4.66
N LYS A 97 -1.40 -5.93 -4.55
CA LYS A 97 -0.50 -6.50 -5.55
C LYS A 97 -1.16 -6.66 -6.92
N ALA A 98 -2.41 -7.11 -6.96
CA ALA A 98 -3.16 -7.27 -8.21
C ALA A 98 -3.53 -5.93 -8.86
N ASN A 99 -3.76 -4.88 -8.05
CA ASN A 99 -4.22 -3.58 -8.52
C ASN A 99 -3.13 -2.49 -8.56
N LYS A 100 -1.86 -2.84 -8.28
CA LYS A 100 -0.77 -1.87 -8.09
C LYS A 100 -0.62 -0.87 -9.25
N GLN A 101 -0.77 -1.33 -10.49
CA GLN A 101 -0.64 -0.50 -11.68
C GLN A 101 -1.79 0.50 -11.76
N ASN A 102 -3.03 0.01 -11.64
CA ASN A 102 -4.23 0.84 -11.65
C ASN A 102 -4.21 1.88 -10.52
N TRP A 103 -3.73 1.52 -9.33
CA TRP A 103 -3.61 2.45 -8.21
C TRP A 103 -2.57 3.53 -8.44
N PHE A 104 -1.44 3.18 -9.05
CA PHE A 104 -0.39 4.14 -9.42
C PHE A 104 -0.90 5.17 -10.42
N GLU A 105 -1.59 4.69 -11.47
CA GLU A 105 -2.18 5.54 -12.50
C GLU A 105 -3.30 6.42 -11.95
N THR A 106 -4.19 5.86 -11.12
CA THR A 106 -5.30 6.61 -10.48
C THR A 106 -4.78 7.68 -9.53
N ALA A 107 -3.68 7.41 -8.83
CA ALA A 107 -3.06 8.37 -7.93
C ALA A 107 -2.27 9.46 -8.65
N LEU A 108 -2.12 9.40 -9.97
CA LEU A 108 -1.47 10.44 -10.79
C LEU A 108 -0.03 10.76 -10.33
N PHE A 109 0.76 9.73 -10.02
CA PHE A 109 2.20 9.91 -9.80
C PHE A 109 2.90 10.22 -11.12
N ASP A 110 3.70 11.28 -11.14
CA ASP A 110 4.51 11.65 -12.29
C ASP A 110 5.72 10.73 -12.39
N GLY A 111 5.58 9.56 -13.03
CA GLY A 111 6.65 8.57 -13.13
C GLY A 111 6.19 7.26 -13.76
N VAL A 112 6.96 6.20 -13.50
CA VAL A 112 6.59 4.82 -13.87
C VAL A 112 6.68 3.91 -12.64
N LEU A 113 5.81 2.90 -12.60
CA LEU A 113 5.88 1.86 -11.57
C LEU A 113 6.99 0.88 -11.94
N SER A 114 7.95 0.70 -11.04
CA SER A 114 9.08 -0.21 -11.25
C SER A 114 8.61 -1.66 -11.27
N GLU A 115 9.00 -2.41 -12.30
CA GLU A 115 8.73 -3.85 -12.44
C GLU A 115 9.74 -4.71 -11.67
N LYS A 116 10.81 -4.11 -11.15
CA LYS A 116 11.88 -4.80 -10.45
C LYS A 116 11.38 -5.38 -9.12
N VAL A 117 11.02 -6.66 -9.12
CA VAL A 117 10.95 -7.47 -7.91
C VAL A 117 12.41 -7.77 -7.53
N LYS A 118 12.93 -7.15 -6.46
CA LYS A 118 14.18 -7.66 -5.87
C LYS A 118 13.87 -9.07 -5.35
N VAL A 119 14.37 -10.07 -6.06
CA VAL A 119 14.49 -11.46 -5.62
C VAL A 119 15.59 -11.54 -4.57
#